data_AF-B6H9F4-F1
#
_entry.id   AF-B6H9F4-F1
#
_cell.length_a   1.000
_cell.length_b   1.000
_cell.length_c   1.000
_cell.angle_alpha   90.00
_cell.angle_beta   90.00
_cell.angle_gamma   90.00
#
_symmetry.space_group_name_H-M   'P 1'
#
loop_
_entity.id
_entity.type
_entity.pdbx_description
1 polymer ?
#
loop_
_entity_poly.entity_id
_entity_poly.type
_entity_poly.pdbx_seq_one_letter_code
_entity_poly.pdbx_strand_id
1 'polypeptide(L)'
;MATTIGTESAGLPPSRYLCLTILGYRKPGMTEEAYRRHMVQVSAPLTKDLMVKYGVKRWTVIHNPTQTRLMMNRIYDRQMSNIAEYDCFSQVVFESVEHYRMMKEDPYYKEHLFGDHENFADTTRSQYIQQVYPRRIIRTNNI
;
A
#
# COMPACT_ATOMS: atom_id res chain seq x y z
N MET A 1 11.13 -32.93 40.99
CA MET A 1 9.97 -32.51 40.19
C MET A 1 10.38 -31.25 39.45
N ALA A 2 10.87 -31.39 38.21
CA ALA A 2 11.30 -30.27 37.38
C ALA A 2 10.16 -29.94 36.40
N THR A 3 9.67 -28.71 36.47
CA THR A 3 8.58 -28.21 35.62
C THR A 3 9.14 -27.90 34.23
N THR A 4 8.75 -28.68 33.24
CA THR A 4 9.06 -28.44 31.83
C THR A 4 8.33 -27.17 31.37
N ILE A 5 9.09 -26.12 31.09
CA ILE A 5 8.58 -24.92 30.41
C ILE A 5 8.28 -25.34 28.98
N GLY A 6 6.99 -25.40 28.64
CA GLY A 6 6.52 -25.64 27.28
C GLY A 6 7.09 -24.58 26.35
N THR A 7 7.81 -25.05 25.34
CA THR A 7 8.22 -24.28 24.17
C THR A 7 7.01 -23.50 23.63
N GLU A 8 7.08 -22.17 23.68
CA GLU A 8 6.21 -21.31 22.87
C GLU A 8 6.26 -21.82 21.44
N SER A 9 5.08 -22.13 20.90
CA SER A 9 4.93 -22.59 19.53
C SER A 9 5.72 -21.69 18.59
N ALA A 10 6.50 -22.27 17.69
CA ALA A 10 6.78 -21.67 16.40
C ALA A 10 5.42 -21.44 15.70
N GLY A 11 4.75 -20.35 16.06
CA GLY A 11 3.31 -20.18 15.91
C GLY A 11 2.96 -19.91 14.46
N LEU A 12 1.96 -20.64 13.96
CA LEU A 12 1.44 -20.57 12.61
C LEU A 12 1.33 -19.12 12.08
N PRO A 13 1.53 -18.89 10.77
CA PRO A 13 1.44 -17.55 10.20
C PRO A 13 0.08 -16.91 10.55
N PRO A 14 0.05 -15.60 10.90
CA PRO A 14 -1.14 -14.92 11.41
C PRO A 14 -2.37 -15.19 10.54
N SER A 15 -3.53 -15.50 11.11
CA SER A 15 -4.72 -15.88 10.31
C SER A 15 -5.28 -14.74 9.42
N ARG A 16 -4.73 -13.53 9.54
CA ARG A 16 -5.16 -12.32 8.84
C ARG A 16 -3.98 -11.54 8.28
N TYR A 17 -4.18 -10.83 7.18
CA TYR A 17 -3.24 -9.86 6.62
C TYR A 17 -3.64 -8.45 7.02
N LEU A 18 -2.65 -7.56 7.13
CA LEU A 18 -2.87 -6.11 7.11
C LEU A 18 -2.83 -5.65 5.65
N CYS A 19 -3.80 -4.85 5.23
CA CYS A 19 -3.75 -4.11 3.97
C CYS A 19 -3.88 -2.62 4.26
N LEU A 20 -2.89 -1.87 3.78
CA LEU A 20 -2.91 -0.41 3.75
C LEU A 20 -3.28 -0.02 2.32
N THR A 21 -4.43 0.64 2.16
CA THR A 21 -4.82 1.26 0.89
C THR A 21 -4.60 2.76 0.99
N ILE A 22 -3.88 3.31 0.03
CA ILE A 22 -3.57 4.73 -0.09
C ILE A 22 -4.30 5.27 -1.31
N LEU A 23 -5.15 6.25 -1.07
CA LEU A 23 -5.85 7.03 -2.09
C LEU A 23 -5.08 8.34 -2.25
N GLY A 24 -4.17 8.37 -3.22
CA GLY A 24 -3.13 9.38 -3.34
C GLY A 24 -3.54 10.52 -4.26
N TYR A 25 -3.34 11.74 -3.78
CA TYR A 25 -3.23 12.94 -4.61
C TYR A 25 -1.76 13.28 -4.82
N ARG A 26 -1.39 13.68 -6.03
CA ARG A 26 -0.06 14.22 -6.28
C ARG A 26 0.09 15.60 -5.65
N LYS A 27 1.32 15.95 -5.30
CA LYS A 27 1.66 17.26 -4.73
C LYS A 27 1.17 18.40 -5.64
N PRO A 28 0.63 19.50 -5.10
CA PRO A 28 0.23 20.65 -5.90
C PRO A 28 1.39 21.17 -6.76
N GLY A 29 1.11 21.46 -8.03
CA GLY A 29 2.11 21.90 -9.00
C GLY A 29 2.97 20.77 -9.61
N MET A 30 2.90 19.53 -9.10
CA MET A 30 3.60 18.39 -9.70
C MET A 30 2.83 17.84 -10.90
N THR A 31 3.51 17.57 -12.02
CA THR A 31 2.89 16.95 -13.20
C THR A 31 2.59 15.46 -12.98
N GLU A 32 1.62 14.89 -13.70
CA GLU A 32 1.28 13.45 -13.61
C GLU A 32 2.50 12.57 -13.94
N GLU A 33 3.30 12.99 -14.93
CA GLU A 33 4.51 12.25 -15.33
C GLU A 33 5.64 12.39 -14.30
N ALA A 34 5.84 13.56 -13.68
CA ALA A 34 6.82 13.71 -12.60
C ALA A 34 6.44 12.86 -11.38
N TYR A 35 5.15 12.84 -11.02
CA TYR A 35 4.62 12.03 -9.94
C TYR A 35 4.85 10.53 -10.18
N ARG A 36 4.44 10.03 -11.35
CA ARG A 36 4.65 8.63 -11.75
C ARG A 36 6.13 8.26 -11.76
N ARG A 37 6.99 9.13 -12.30
CA ARG A 37 8.44 8.92 -12.36
C ARG A 37 9.04 8.82 -10.98
N HIS A 38 8.68 9.72 -10.06
CA HIS A 38 9.17 9.67 -8.67
C HIS A 38 8.81 8.35 -7.99
N MET A 39 7.55 7.93 -8.08
CA MET A 39 7.11 6.67 -7.47
C MET A 39 7.85 5.45 -8.03
N VAL A 40 8.08 5.41 -9.34
CA VAL A 40 8.74 4.26 -10.01
C VAL A 40 10.25 4.26 -9.83
N GLN A 41 10.91 5.43 -9.91
CA GLN A 41 12.36 5.54 -9.97
C GLN A 41 13.01 5.86 -8.63
N VAL A 42 12.24 6.37 -7.66
CA VAL A 42 12.73 6.75 -6.32
C VAL A 42 12.06 5.89 -5.25
N SER A 43 10.74 6.03 -5.07
CA SER A 43 10.04 5.38 -3.95
C SER A 43 10.07 3.86 -4.03
N ALA A 44 9.85 3.27 -5.22
CA ALA A 44 9.86 1.83 -5.38
C ALA A 44 11.22 1.18 -5.10
N PRO A 45 12.36 1.67 -5.62
CA PRO A 45 13.68 1.19 -5.24
C PRO A 45 13.96 1.32 -3.74
N LEU A 46 13.64 2.47 -3.13
CA LEU A 46 13.87 2.70 -1.69
C LEU A 46 13.09 1.69 -0.83
N THR A 47 11.87 1.35 -1.23
CA THR A 47 10.99 0.47 -0.43
C THR A 47 11.25 -1.02 -0.69
N LYS A 48 11.90 -1.38 -1.81
CA LYS A 48 12.03 -2.78 -2.26
C LYS A 48 12.58 -3.72 -1.21
N ASP A 49 13.73 -3.38 -0.62
CA ASP A 49 14.41 -4.29 0.30
C ASP A 49 13.70 -4.37 1.65
N LEU A 50 13.08 -3.27 2.09
CA LEU A 50 12.21 -3.27 3.28
C LEU A 50 10.97 -4.16 3.08
N MET A 51 10.35 -4.12 1.89
CA MET A 51 9.20 -4.98 1.57
C MET A 51 9.57 -6.47 1.68
N VAL A 52 10.74 -6.85 1.17
CA VAL A 52 11.24 -8.23 1.29
C VAL A 52 11.52 -8.56 2.75
N LYS A 53 12.27 -7.71 3.46
CA LYS A 53 12.67 -7.90 4.85
C LYS A 53 11.48 -8.09 5.80
N TYR A 54 10.44 -7.29 5.63
CA TYR A 54 9.27 -7.29 6.51
C TYR A 54 8.07 -8.07 5.95
N GLY A 55 8.31 -8.92 4.96
CA GLY A 55 7.32 -9.89 4.51
C GLY A 55 6.07 -9.30 3.88
N VAL A 56 6.21 -8.19 3.13
CA VAL A 56 5.14 -7.66 2.27
C VAL A 56 4.78 -8.72 1.24
N LYS A 57 3.49 -9.06 1.17
CA LYS A 57 2.95 -10.11 0.29
C LYS A 57 2.58 -9.59 -1.08
N ARG A 58 2.18 -8.33 -1.15
CA ARG A 58 1.80 -7.67 -2.40
C ARG A 58 1.92 -6.19 -2.22
N TRP A 59 2.48 -5.54 -3.25
CA TRP A 59 2.34 -4.12 -3.44
C TRP A 59 1.79 -3.86 -4.84
N THR A 60 0.74 -3.05 -4.90
CA THR A 60 0.10 -2.64 -6.15
C THR A 60 0.02 -1.13 -6.15
N VAL A 61 0.42 -0.50 -7.25
CA VAL A 61 0.29 0.94 -7.49
C VAL A 61 -0.36 1.13 -8.86
N ILE A 62 -1.48 1.82 -8.89
CA ILE A 62 -2.24 2.10 -10.11
C ILE A 62 -2.37 3.62 -10.21
N HIS A 63 -1.78 4.20 -11.25
CA HIS A 63 -1.93 5.61 -11.55
C HIS A 63 -3.21 5.82 -12.35
N ASN A 64 -3.88 6.94 -12.10
CA ASN A 64 -5.12 7.33 -12.75
C ASN A 64 -4.92 8.63 -13.53
N PRO A 65 -4.04 8.67 -14.55
CA PRO A 65 -3.76 9.90 -15.29
C PRO A 65 -5.01 10.39 -16.03
N THR A 66 -5.01 11.66 -16.41
CA THR A 66 -6.13 12.31 -17.11
C THR A 66 -6.57 11.51 -18.35
N GLN A 67 -5.62 10.98 -19.11
CA GLN A 67 -5.91 10.16 -20.28
C GLN A 67 -6.74 8.92 -19.94
N THR A 68 -6.44 8.23 -18.83
CA THR A 68 -7.21 7.05 -18.38
C THR A 68 -8.58 7.44 -17.87
N ARG A 69 -8.69 8.54 -17.11
CA ARG A 69 -9.99 9.06 -16.65
C ARG A 69 -10.92 9.37 -17.81
N LEU A 70 -10.40 9.97 -18.89
CA LEU A 70 -11.19 10.26 -20.10
C LEU A 70 -11.71 9.00 -20.80
N MET A 71 -11.01 7.87 -20.71
CA MET A 71 -11.50 6.61 -21.28
C MET A 71 -12.75 6.09 -20.55
N MET A 72 -12.94 6.45 -19.27
CA MET A 72 -14.08 5.99 -18.46
C MET A 72 -15.42 6.55 -18.95
N ASN A 73 -15.41 7.64 -19.72
CA ASN A 73 -16.61 8.18 -20.37
C ASN A 73 -17.33 7.15 -21.28
N ARG A 74 -16.62 6.11 -21.72
CA ARG A 74 -17.19 5.03 -22.55
C ARG A 74 -18.06 4.04 -21.78
N ILE A 75 -17.87 3.95 -20.46
CA ILE A 75 -18.57 3.00 -19.58
C ILE A 75 -19.35 3.72 -18.47
N TYR A 76 -19.45 5.05 -18.57
CA TYR A 76 -20.10 5.89 -17.58
C TYR A 76 -21.62 5.65 -17.57
N ASP A 77 -22.17 5.42 -16.39
CA ASP A 77 -23.62 5.35 -16.16
C ASP A 77 -24.01 6.03 -14.84
N ARG A 78 -25.32 6.02 -14.52
CA ARG A 78 -25.84 6.62 -13.29
C ARG A 78 -25.27 5.96 -12.03
N GLN A 79 -25.01 4.65 -12.04
CA GLN A 79 -24.49 3.92 -10.89
C GLN A 79 -23.02 4.28 -10.61
N MET A 80 -22.26 4.64 -11.64
CA MET A 80 -20.83 4.99 -11.56
C MET A 80 -20.54 6.50 -11.60
N SER A 81 -21.52 7.33 -11.22
CA SER A 81 -21.44 8.80 -11.35
C SER A 81 -20.59 9.51 -10.29
N ASN A 82 -20.39 8.89 -9.12
CA ASN A 82 -19.55 9.45 -8.05
C ASN A 82 -18.07 9.05 -8.22
N ILE A 83 -17.39 9.73 -9.13
CA ILE A 83 -16.02 9.40 -9.52
C ILE A 83 -15.02 10.01 -8.53
N ALA A 84 -14.16 9.18 -7.97
CA ALA A 84 -13.05 9.63 -7.14
C ALA A 84 -11.94 10.27 -7.99
N GLU A 85 -11.41 11.40 -7.52
CA GLU A 85 -10.44 12.22 -8.26
C GLU A 85 -8.97 11.90 -7.92
N TYR A 86 -8.71 10.80 -7.20
CA TYR A 86 -7.35 10.41 -6.83
C TYR A 86 -6.46 10.21 -8.07
N ASP A 87 -5.22 10.70 -7.97
CA ASP A 87 -4.19 10.49 -8.99
C ASP A 87 -3.61 9.07 -8.92
N CYS A 88 -3.69 8.42 -7.75
CA CYS A 88 -3.16 7.08 -7.55
C CYS A 88 -3.99 6.27 -6.55
N PHE A 89 -4.04 4.96 -6.80
CA PHE A 89 -4.47 3.94 -5.87
C PHE A 89 -3.29 3.03 -5.56
N SER A 90 -2.90 2.91 -4.29
CA SER A 90 -1.83 2.00 -3.85
C SER A 90 -2.34 1.05 -2.77
N GLN A 91 -1.96 -0.22 -2.84
CA GLN A 91 -2.25 -1.22 -1.82
C GLN A 91 -1.00 -1.97 -1.45
N VAL A 92 -0.64 -1.93 -0.17
CA VAL A 92 0.45 -2.72 0.42
C VAL A 92 -0.15 -3.73 1.40
N VAL A 93 0.13 -5.01 1.17
CA VAL A 93 -0.35 -6.11 2.00
C VAL A 93 0.82 -6.68 2.81
N PHE A 94 0.73 -6.59 4.14
CA PHE A 94 1.71 -7.11 5.08
C PHE A 94 1.26 -8.45 5.67
N GLU A 95 2.23 -9.26 6.07
CA GLU A 95 2.00 -10.51 6.81
C GLU A 95 1.16 -10.29 8.08
N SER A 96 1.39 -9.20 8.81
CA SER A 96 0.59 -8.79 9.96
C SER A 96 0.78 -7.30 10.29
N VAL A 97 -0.02 -6.78 11.23
CA VAL A 97 0.19 -5.45 11.81
C VAL A 97 1.58 -5.33 12.45
N GLU A 98 2.06 -6.39 13.09
CA GLU A 98 3.38 -6.38 13.74
C GLU A 98 4.53 -6.22 12.74
N HIS A 99 4.42 -6.82 11.56
CA HIS A 99 5.43 -6.63 10.51
C HIS A 99 5.50 -5.18 10.04
N TYR A 100 4.35 -4.52 9.91
CA TYR A 100 4.33 -3.10 9.59
C TYR A 100 4.93 -2.25 10.72
N ARG A 101 4.61 -2.56 11.98
CA ARG A 101 5.19 -1.88 13.16
C ARG A 101 6.71 -2.02 13.17
N MET A 102 7.25 -3.22 12.98
CA MET A 102 8.70 -3.45 12.92
C MET A 102 9.36 -2.72 11.76
N MET A 103 8.71 -2.65 10.58
CA MET A 103 9.21 -1.87 9.44
C MET A 103 9.31 -0.38 9.77
N LYS A 104 8.30 0.18 10.46
CA LYS A 104 8.30 1.59 10.88
C LYS A 104 9.43 1.92 11.87
N GLU A 105 9.90 0.93 12.62
CA GLU A 105 11.02 1.09 13.56
C GLU A 105 12.41 0.95 12.90
N ASP A 106 12.48 0.44 11.67
CA ASP A 106 13.75 0.23 10.96
C ASP A 106 14.51 1.57 10.76
N PRO A 107 15.81 1.63 11.10
CA PRO A 107 16.61 2.84 10.88
C PRO A 107 16.62 3.32 9.43
N TYR A 108 16.72 2.39 8.46
CA TYR A 108 16.70 2.71 7.04
C TYR A 108 15.35 3.30 6.64
N TYR A 109 14.24 2.77 7.17
CA TYR A 109 12.91 3.34 6.95
C TYR A 109 12.84 4.79 7.46
N LYS A 110 13.30 5.03 8.69
CA LYS A 110 13.26 6.36 9.32
C LYS A 110 14.11 7.38 8.56
N GLU A 111 15.28 6.97 8.11
CA GLU A 111 16.22 7.84 7.41
C GLU A 111 15.81 8.12 5.96
N HIS A 112 15.33 7.11 5.22
CA HIS A 112 15.19 7.20 3.77
C HIS A 112 13.73 7.28 3.28
N LEU A 113 12.76 6.67 4.00
CA LEU A 113 11.38 6.54 3.51
C LEU A 113 10.38 7.43 4.24
N PHE A 114 10.62 7.75 5.51
CA PHE A 114 9.64 8.45 6.35
C PHE A 114 9.18 9.77 5.72
N GLY A 115 10.11 10.54 5.16
CA GLY A 115 9.81 11.82 4.51
C GLY A 115 9.54 11.75 3.01
N ASP A 116 9.72 10.59 2.35
CA ASP A 116 9.67 10.53 0.88
C ASP A 116 8.30 10.96 0.32
N HIS A 117 7.22 10.65 1.04
CA HIS A 117 5.86 10.97 0.61
C HIS A 117 5.63 12.48 0.47
N GLU A 118 6.35 13.31 1.22
CA GLU A 118 6.23 14.78 1.17
C GLU A 118 6.85 15.37 -0.12
N ASN A 119 7.69 14.59 -0.82
CA ASN A 119 8.30 15.01 -2.06
C ASN A 119 7.33 14.95 -3.25
N PHE A 120 6.39 14.00 -3.24
CA PHE A 120 5.55 13.70 -4.39
C PHE A 120 4.04 13.69 -4.12
N ALA A 121 3.58 13.51 -2.88
CA ALA A 121 2.16 13.43 -2.54
C ALA A 121 1.63 14.70 -1.87
N ASP A 122 0.35 14.99 -2.06
CA ASP A 122 -0.42 15.89 -1.20
C ASP A 122 -0.91 15.09 0.01
N THR A 123 -0.14 15.12 1.10
CA THR A 123 -0.44 14.37 2.33
C THR A 123 -1.65 14.92 3.09
N THR A 124 -2.10 16.14 2.76
CA THR A 124 -3.26 16.77 3.41
C THR A 124 -4.58 16.31 2.83
N ARG A 125 -4.59 15.95 1.53
CA ARG A 125 -5.78 15.44 0.83
C ARG A 125 -5.79 13.93 0.66
N SER A 126 -4.61 13.30 0.63
CA SER A 126 -4.51 11.85 0.47
C SER A 126 -5.11 11.12 1.66
N GLN A 127 -5.75 9.99 1.41
CA GLN A 127 -6.46 9.21 2.43
C GLN A 127 -5.87 7.81 2.58
N TYR A 128 -5.98 7.27 3.79
CA TYR A 128 -5.51 5.93 4.13
C TYR A 128 -6.67 5.09 4.65
N ILE A 129 -6.83 3.89 4.09
CA ILE A 129 -7.67 2.85 4.65
C ILE A 129 -6.73 1.80 5.26
N GLN A 130 -6.87 1.56 6.55
CA GLN A 130 -6.12 0.55 7.28
C GLN A 130 -7.07 -0.57 7.67
N GLN A 131 -6.85 -1.76 7.13
CA GLN A 131 -7.76 -2.88 7.33
C GLN A 131 -7.02 -4.18 7.58
N VAL A 132 -7.60 -5.05 8.41
CA VAL A 132 -7.12 -6.40 8.65
C VAL A 132 -8.17 -7.38 8.14
N TYR A 133 -7.78 -8.31 7.27
CA TYR A 133 -8.72 -9.24 6.64
C TYR A 133 -8.22 -10.70 6.69
N PRO A 134 -9.12 -11.71 6.73
CA PRO A 134 -8.72 -13.11 6.74
C PRO A 134 -7.94 -13.50 5.49
N ARG A 135 -6.91 -14.36 5.61
CA ARG A 135 -6.14 -14.80 4.41
C ARG A 135 -6.99 -15.45 3.33
N ARG A 136 -8.08 -16.11 3.74
CA ARG A 136 -9.10 -16.65 2.85
C ARG A 136 -10.13 -15.56 2.56
N ILE A 137 -9.86 -14.78 1.52
CA ILE A 137 -10.87 -13.95 0.88
C ILE A 137 -11.65 -14.79 -0.13
N ILE A 138 -12.89 -14.41 -0.42
CA ILE A 138 -13.64 -14.96 -1.55
C ILE A 138 -12.84 -14.61 -2.81
N ARG A 139 -12.09 -15.58 -3.33
CA ARG A 139 -11.55 -15.54 -4.67
C ARG A 139 -12.54 -16.33 -5.51
N THR A 140 -13.31 -15.65 -6.36
CA THR A 140 -13.95 -16.34 -7.47
C THR A 140 -12.81 -16.76 -8.41
N ASN A 141 -12.28 -17.97 -8.19
CA ASN A 141 -11.44 -18.64 -9.18
C ASN A 141 -12.38 -18.95 -10.35
N ASN A 142 -12.56 -18.02 -11.29
CA ASN A 142 -13.13 -18.16 -12.64
C ASN A 142 -13.79 -16.86 -13.14
N ILE A 143 -13.03 -15.76 -13.17
CA ILE A 143 -13.23 -14.67 -14.14
C ILE A 143 -11.84 -14.25 -14.63
#